data_AF-A0A523FK73-F1
#
_entry.id   AF-A0A523FK73-F1
#
_cell.length_a   1.000
_cell.length_b   1.000
_cell.length_c   1.000
_cell.angle_alpha   90.00
_cell.angle_beta   90.00
_cell.angle_gamma   90.00
#
_symmetry.space_group_name_H-M   'P 1'
#
loop_
_entity.id
_entity.type
_entity.pdbx_description
1 polymer ?
#
loop_
_entity_poly.entity_id
_entity_poly.type
_entity_poly.pdbx_seq_one_letter_code
_entity_poly.pdbx_strand_id
1 'polypeptide(L)'
;MPALYSETSLFARLKAACADDWQAYAGHAFLKRLADGTLPEACFRHYLGQDYLFLIHLARAYALGAYKSDSLADLREAAAMLSAIVDVEMGLHVKFCAGWGLTEASMAAAPEAPETMAYSRYVLERGTSGDILDLQVALAPCVVGYAEIGANLKADADTRIEGNP
;
A
#
# COMPACT_ATOMS: atom_id res chain seq x y z
N MET A 1 -8.50 -19.01 -6.86
CA MET A 1 -7.53 -17.98 -7.29
C MET A 1 -6.14 -18.59 -7.28
N PRO A 2 -5.25 -18.23 -8.22
CA PRO A 2 -3.85 -18.63 -8.13
C PRO A 2 -3.25 -18.09 -6.82
N ALA A 3 -2.32 -18.84 -6.23
CA ALA A 3 -1.62 -18.40 -5.02
C ALA A 3 -0.82 -17.13 -5.33
N LEU A 4 -0.93 -16.10 -4.49
CA LEU A 4 -0.24 -14.81 -4.67
C LEU A 4 1.28 -14.94 -4.52
N TYR A 5 1.73 -15.96 -3.78
CA TYR A 5 3.13 -16.30 -3.55
C TYR A 5 3.24 -17.79 -3.22
N SER A 6 4.46 -18.34 -3.26
CA SER A 6 4.70 -19.74 -2.85
C SER A 6 4.63 -19.90 -1.33
N GLU A 7 3.98 -20.96 -0.84
CA GLU A 7 3.92 -21.31 0.59
C GLU A 7 5.31 -21.62 1.19
N THR A 8 6.29 -21.95 0.36
CA THR A 8 7.68 -22.18 0.80
C THR A 8 8.56 -20.93 0.68
N SER A 9 7.99 -19.77 0.30
CA SER A 9 8.72 -18.53 0.13
C SER A 9 9.19 -17.92 1.46
N LEU A 10 10.18 -17.03 1.38
CA LEU A 10 10.58 -16.21 2.52
C LEU A 10 9.40 -15.39 3.06
N PHE A 11 8.59 -14.81 2.17
CA PHE A 11 7.41 -14.04 2.54
C PHE A 11 6.43 -14.87 3.38
N ALA A 12 6.08 -16.08 2.92
CA ALA A 12 5.15 -16.96 3.64
C ALA A 12 5.64 -17.27 5.07
N ARG A 13 6.95 -17.50 5.24
CA ARG A 13 7.56 -17.70 6.56
C ARG A 13 7.51 -16.45 7.44
N LEU A 14 7.81 -15.27 6.88
CA LEU A 14 7.78 -14.01 7.62
C LEU A 14 6.36 -13.66 8.07
N LYS A 15 5.38 -13.80 7.17
CA LYS A 15 3.96 -13.63 7.47
C LYS A 15 3.48 -14.57 8.57
N ALA A 16 3.88 -15.85 8.52
CA ALA A 16 3.54 -16.82 9.56
C ALA A 16 4.13 -16.46 10.92
N ALA A 17 5.30 -15.81 10.95
CA ALA A 17 5.92 -15.34 12.18
C ALA A 17 5.21 -14.12 12.82
N CYS A 18 4.38 -13.40 12.07
CA CYS A 18 3.55 -12.28 12.55
C CYS A 18 2.05 -12.49 12.26
N ALA A 19 1.58 -13.73 12.37
CA ALA A 19 0.24 -14.12 11.93
C ALA A 19 -0.89 -13.30 12.58
N ASP A 20 -0.80 -13.00 13.88
CA ASP A 20 -1.82 -12.23 14.60
C ASP A 20 -1.91 -10.79 14.09
N ASP A 21 -0.76 -10.13 13.91
CA ASP A 21 -0.68 -8.78 13.34
C ASP A 21 -1.17 -8.76 11.88
N TRP A 22 -0.81 -9.78 11.10
CA TRP A 22 -1.27 -9.90 9.72
C TRP A 22 -2.79 -10.07 9.65
N GLN A 23 -3.37 -10.89 10.52
CA GLN A 23 -4.82 -11.06 10.60
C GLN A 23 -5.51 -9.77 11.04
N ALA A 24 -4.94 -9.03 11.99
CA ALA A 24 -5.47 -7.73 12.41
C ALA A 24 -5.42 -6.69 11.28
N TYR A 25 -4.34 -6.69 10.50
CA TYR A 25 -4.17 -5.83 9.33
C TYR A 25 -5.16 -6.18 8.20
N ALA A 26 -5.12 -7.42 7.71
CA ALA A 26 -5.95 -7.87 6.58
C ALA A 26 -7.44 -8.04 6.92
N GLY A 27 -7.77 -8.14 8.21
CA GLY A 27 -9.13 -8.25 8.74
C GLY A 27 -9.62 -6.99 9.47
N HIS A 28 -8.95 -5.85 9.29
CA HIS A 28 -9.22 -4.63 10.04
C HIS A 28 -10.68 -4.14 9.90
N ALA A 29 -11.23 -3.51 10.93
CA ALA A 29 -12.61 -3.02 10.93
C ALA A 29 -12.89 -2.00 9.81
N PHE A 30 -11.87 -1.24 9.39
CA PHE A 30 -11.95 -0.37 8.20
C PHE A 30 -12.34 -1.16 6.95
N LEU A 31 -11.71 -2.31 6.71
CA LEU A 31 -11.95 -3.15 5.53
C LEU A 31 -13.34 -3.79 5.57
N LYS A 32 -13.78 -4.26 6.73
CA LYS A 32 -15.14 -4.81 6.90
C LYS A 32 -16.21 -3.79 6.57
N ARG A 33 -16.05 -2.56 7.08
CA ARG A 33 -16.98 -1.45 6.83
C ARG A 33 -16.89 -0.91 5.41
N LEU A 34 -15.72 -1.00 4.79
CA LEU A 34 -15.54 -0.70 3.37
C LEU A 34 -16.29 -1.74 2.52
N ALA A 35 -16.16 -3.03 2.87
CA ALA A 35 -16.80 -4.14 2.17
C ALA A 35 -18.33 -4.06 2.21
N ASP A 36 -18.92 -3.78 3.37
CA ASP A 36 -20.38 -3.71 3.53
C ASP A 36 -20.99 -2.33 3.16
N GLY A 37 -20.14 -1.34 2.84
CA GLY A 37 -20.54 0.02 2.48
C GLY A 37 -21.01 0.88 3.66
N THR A 38 -20.65 0.53 4.89
CA THR A 38 -21.01 1.27 6.13
C THR A 38 -19.88 2.15 6.67
N LEU A 39 -18.74 2.21 5.97
CA LEU A 39 -17.62 3.08 6.34
C LEU A 39 -18.07 4.56 6.25
N PRO A 40 -17.86 5.39 7.28
CA PRO A 40 -18.25 6.79 7.22
C PRO A 40 -17.40 7.49 6.17
N GLU A 41 -18.03 8.31 5.33
CA GLU A 41 -17.35 9.05 4.26
C GLU A 41 -16.12 9.81 4.78
N ALA A 42 -16.21 10.45 5.95
CA ALA A 42 -15.09 11.19 6.54
C ALA A 42 -13.86 10.30 6.79
N CYS A 43 -14.04 9.03 7.16
CA CYS A 43 -12.95 8.08 7.34
C CYS A 43 -12.30 7.73 6.00
N PHE A 44 -13.11 7.51 4.95
CA PHE A 44 -12.59 7.18 3.62
C PHE A 44 -11.86 8.38 2.99
N ARG A 45 -12.41 9.58 3.11
CA ARG A 45 -11.74 10.82 2.65
C ARG A 45 -10.43 11.06 3.37
N HIS A 46 -10.39 10.80 4.68
CA HIS A 46 -9.15 10.89 5.45
C HIS A 46 -8.12 9.87 4.95
N TYR A 47 -8.54 8.61 4.76
CA TYR A 47 -7.70 7.56 4.17
C TYR A 47 -7.12 8.00 2.82
N LEU A 48 -7.96 8.45 1.88
CA LEU A 48 -7.53 8.87 0.53
C LEU A 48 -6.50 10.02 0.55
N GLY A 49 -6.71 11.01 1.42
CA GLY A 49 -5.78 12.12 1.57
C GLY A 49 -4.42 11.68 2.15
N GLN A 50 -4.43 10.76 3.11
CA GLN A 50 -3.21 10.21 3.68
C GLN A 50 -2.50 9.24 2.72
N ASP A 51 -3.26 8.48 1.95
CA ASP A 51 -2.76 7.55 0.94
C ASP A 51 -2.01 8.28 -0.19
N TYR A 52 -2.49 9.48 -0.58
CA TYR A 52 -1.76 10.35 -1.49
C TYR A 52 -0.35 10.70 -0.98
N LEU A 53 -0.24 11.08 0.31
CA LEU A 53 1.04 11.38 0.94
C LEU A 53 1.91 10.12 1.08
N PHE A 54 1.30 8.98 1.40
CA PHE A 54 1.97 7.69 1.46
C PHE A 54 2.56 7.28 0.11
N LEU A 55 1.81 7.41 -1.00
CA LEU A 55 2.25 7.07 -2.35
C LEU A 55 3.50 7.85 -2.77
N ILE A 56 3.65 9.11 -2.35
CA ILE A 56 4.88 9.88 -2.57
C ILE A 56 6.08 9.22 -1.88
N HIS A 57 5.91 8.73 -0.65
CA HIS A 57 6.99 8.03 0.06
C HIS A 57 7.23 6.62 -0.47
N LEU A 58 6.18 5.94 -0.93
CA LEU A 58 6.29 4.65 -1.61
C LEU A 58 7.12 4.78 -2.90
N ALA A 59 6.87 5.83 -3.70
CA ALA A 59 7.68 6.16 -4.86
C ALA A 59 9.16 6.38 -4.48
N ARG A 60 9.42 7.14 -3.40
CA ARG A 60 10.79 7.34 -2.88
C ARG A 60 11.45 6.02 -2.43
N ALA A 61 10.69 5.10 -1.84
CA ALA A 61 11.19 3.80 -1.45
C ALA A 61 11.59 2.94 -2.66
N TYR A 62 10.82 2.96 -3.76
CA TYR A 62 11.22 2.29 -5.00
C TYR A 62 12.42 2.95 -5.67
N ALA A 63 12.54 4.28 -5.61
CA ALA A 63 13.76 4.97 -6.05
C ALA A 63 14.99 4.55 -5.23
N LEU A 64 14.84 4.39 -3.92
CA LEU A 64 15.88 3.83 -3.05
C LEU A 64 16.21 2.37 -3.42
N GLY A 65 15.20 1.57 -3.76
CA GLY A 65 15.38 0.22 -4.28
C GLY A 65 16.21 0.18 -5.56
N ALA A 66 15.95 1.09 -6.50
CA ALA A 66 16.75 1.21 -7.72
C ALA A 66 18.20 1.60 -7.41
N TYR A 67 18.42 2.50 -6.44
CA TYR A 67 19.77 2.86 -5.98
C TYR A 67 20.52 1.69 -5.32
N LYS A 68 19.80 0.85 -4.57
CA LYS A 68 20.35 -0.31 -3.83
C LYS A 68 20.42 -1.60 -4.67
N SER A 69 20.03 -1.56 -5.94
CA SER A 69 19.97 -2.75 -6.80
C SER A 69 21.36 -3.25 -7.19
N ASP A 70 21.60 -4.56 -7.05
CA ASP A 70 22.88 -5.20 -7.38
C ASP A 70 23.01 -5.55 -8.88
N SER A 71 21.88 -5.63 -9.60
CA SER A 71 21.85 -5.97 -11.02
C SER A 71 21.06 -4.95 -11.84
N LEU A 72 21.38 -4.87 -13.14
CA LEU A 72 20.63 -4.03 -14.07
C LEU A 72 19.18 -4.52 -14.25
N ALA A 73 18.91 -5.80 -14.02
CA ALA A 73 17.54 -6.33 -14.05
C ALA A 73 16.73 -5.75 -12.88
N ASP A 74 17.25 -5.87 -11.66
CA ASP A 74 16.58 -5.35 -10.45
C ASP A 74 16.41 -3.83 -10.50
N LEU A 75 17.42 -3.12 -11.00
CA LEU A 75 17.36 -1.67 -11.20
C LEU A 75 16.23 -1.28 -12.15
N ARG A 76 16.04 -2.03 -13.24
CA ARG A 76 14.96 -1.79 -14.19
C ARG A 76 13.59 -2.07 -13.58
N GLU A 77 13.46 -3.12 -12.78
CA GLU A 77 12.20 -3.44 -12.09
C GLU A 77 11.83 -2.34 -11.08
N ALA A 78 12.78 -1.92 -10.24
CA ALA A 78 12.55 -0.85 -9.27
C ALA A 78 12.22 0.49 -9.95
N ALA A 79 12.91 0.82 -11.06
CA ALA A 79 12.60 2.01 -11.85
C ALA A 79 11.21 1.94 -12.52
N ALA A 80 10.81 0.77 -13.01
CA ALA A 80 9.48 0.55 -13.57
C ALA A 80 8.39 0.73 -12.50
N MET A 81 8.60 0.23 -11.28
CA MET A 81 7.67 0.43 -10.16
C MET A 81 7.57 1.89 -9.74
N LEU A 82 8.70 2.62 -9.68
CA LEU A 82 8.70 4.06 -9.45
C LEU A 82 7.85 4.80 -10.50
N SER A 83 8.08 4.52 -11.79
CA SER A 83 7.31 5.13 -12.88
C SER A 83 5.82 4.74 -12.82
N ALA A 84 5.50 3.48 -12.49
CA ALA A 84 4.12 3.05 -12.31
C ALA A 84 3.40 3.87 -11.21
N ILE A 85 4.08 4.18 -10.11
CA ILE A 85 3.48 4.99 -9.03
C ILE A 85 3.33 6.45 -9.47
N VAL A 86 4.41 7.07 -9.96
CA VAL A 86 4.46 8.51 -10.25
C VAL A 86 3.62 8.88 -11.48
N ASP A 87 3.75 8.10 -12.55
CA ASP A 87 3.18 8.45 -13.86
C ASP A 87 1.79 7.85 -14.08
N VAL A 88 1.42 6.80 -13.34
CA VAL A 88 0.14 6.09 -13.53
C VAL A 88 -0.74 6.16 -12.28
N GLU A 89 -0.29 5.57 -11.17
CA GLU A 89 -1.11 5.42 -9.96
C GLU A 89 -1.50 6.78 -9.37
N MET A 90 -0.56 7.72 -9.27
CA MET A 90 -0.83 9.05 -8.72
C MET A 90 -1.91 9.81 -9.49
N GLY A 91 -1.87 9.76 -10.83
CA GLY A 91 -2.88 10.39 -11.68
C GLY A 91 -4.26 9.73 -11.53
N LEU A 92 -4.31 8.40 -11.42
CA LEU A 92 -5.54 7.67 -11.14
C LEU A 92 -6.10 8.01 -9.75
N HIS A 93 -5.24 8.07 -8.74
CA HIS A 93 -5.60 8.41 -7.36
C HIS A 93 -6.19 9.80 -7.28
N VAL A 94 -5.52 10.82 -7.86
CA VAL A 94 -6.03 12.20 -7.89
C VAL A 94 -7.38 12.27 -8.59
N LYS A 95 -7.54 11.59 -9.73
CA LYS A 95 -8.82 11.54 -10.46
C LYS A 95 -9.92 10.89 -9.62
N PHE A 96 -9.61 9.80 -8.92
CA PHE A 96 -10.56 9.11 -8.04
C PHE A 96 -10.96 10.02 -6.87
N CYS A 97 -9.98 10.63 -6.20
CA CYS A 97 -10.17 11.53 -5.07
C CYS A 97 -11.00 12.78 -5.40
N ALA A 98 -10.98 13.25 -6.65
CA ALA A 98 -11.83 14.35 -7.10
C ALA A 98 -13.32 14.03 -6.97
N GLY A 99 -13.73 12.76 -7.17
CA GLY A 99 -15.10 12.29 -6.94
C GLY A 99 -15.53 12.39 -5.47
N TRP A 100 -14.56 12.43 -4.56
CA TRP A 100 -14.73 12.62 -3.12
C TRP A 100 -14.49 14.06 -2.69
N GLY A 101 -14.45 15.02 -3.62
CA GLY A 101 -14.23 16.43 -3.32
C GLY A 101 -12.86 16.76 -2.72
N LEU A 102 -11.85 15.94 -3.01
CA LEU A 102 -10.45 16.19 -2.64
C LEU A 102 -9.68 16.66 -3.89
N THR A 103 -8.99 17.79 -3.78
CA THR A 103 -8.08 18.26 -4.83
C THR A 103 -6.65 17.83 -4.52
N GLU A 104 -5.82 17.64 -5.56
CA GLU A 104 -4.40 17.33 -5.40
C GLU A 104 -3.70 18.34 -4.47
N ALA A 105 -3.96 19.65 -4.68
CA ALA A 105 -3.41 20.70 -3.83
C ALA A 105 -3.83 20.55 -2.35
N SER A 106 -5.10 20.17 -2.09
CA SER A 106 -5.58 19.95 -0.72
C SER A 106 -4.94 18.74 -0.06
N MET A 107 -4.73 17.65 -0.81
CA MET A 107 -4.06 16.43 -0.30
C MET A 107 -2.58 16.69 -0.06
N ALA A 108 -1.90 17.39 -0.97
CA ALA A 108 -0.50 17.75 -0.84
C ALA A 108 -0.22 18.72 0.33
N ALA A 109 -1.19 19.57 0.67
CA ALA A 109 -1.10 20.49 1.81
C ALA A 109 -1.58 19.87 3.14
N ALA A 110 -2.14 18.66 3.11
CA ALA A 110 -2.62 18.01 4.32
C ALA A 110 -1.44 17.65 5.24
N PRO A 111 -1.59 17.79 6.58
CA PRO A 111 -0.59 17.29 7.50
C PRO A 111 -0.51 15.76 7.40
N GLU A 112 0.70 15.22 7.37
CA GLU A 112 0.92 13.78 7.51
C GLU A 112 0.41 13.32 8.88
N ALA A 113 -0.47 12.31 8.88
CA ALA A 113 -0.88 11.65 10.10
C ALA A 113 0.31 10.92 10.74
N PRO A 114 0.36 10.81 12.09
CA PRO A 114 1.42 10.11 12.78
C PRO A 114 1.68 8.69 12.26
N GLU A 115 0.63 7.98 11.87
CA GLU A 115 0.66 6.61 11.35
C GLU A 115 1.29 6.56 9.95
N THR A 116 0.90 7.47 9.05
CA THR A 116 1.49 7.64 7.71
C THR A 116 2.98 7.94 7.81
N MET A 117 3.34 8.86 8.71
CA MET A 117 4.73 9.22 8.97
C MET A 117 5.50 8.02 9.55
N ALA A 118 4.97 7.38 10.59
CA ALA A 118 5.65 6.26 11.24
C ALA A 118 5.96 5.14 10.25
N TYR A 119 5.00 4.74 9.43
CA TYR A 119 5.21 3.66 8.47
C TYR A 119 6.18 4.07 7.35
N SER A 120 5.95 5.21 6.70
CA SER A 120 6.80 5.65 5.58
C SER A 120 8.25 5.91 6.01
N ARG A 121 8.46 6.50 7.20
CA ARG A 121 9.81 6.72 7.73
C ARG A 121 10.48 5.40 8.13
N TYR A 122 9.75 4.44 8.70
CA TYR A 122 10.30 3.12 8.98
C TYR A 122 10.80 2.43 7.71
N VAL A 123 10.00 2.39 6.64
CA VAL A 123 10.39 1.76 5.35
C VAL A 123 11.66 2.40 4.78
N LEU A 124 11.68 3.74 4.70
CA LEU A 124 12.83 4.46 4.15
C LEU A 124 14.08 4.32 5.03
N GLU A 125 13.92 4.32 6.35
CA GLU A 125 15.03 4.11 7.29
C GLU A 125 15.62 2.72 7.13
N ARG A 126 14.80 1.66 7.11
CA ARG A 126 15.26 0.28 6.93
C ARG A 126 16.03 0.10 5.63
N GLY A 127 15.54 0.65 4.52
CA GLY A 127 16.27 0.57 3.25
C GLY A 127 17.53 1.43 3.21
N THR A 128 17.59 2.52 3.98
CA THR A 128 18.75 3.40 4.03
C THR A 128 19.87 2.76 4.86
N SER A 129 19.54 2.31 6.07
CA SER A 129 20.49 1.73 7.04
C SER A 129 20.89 0.30 6.70
N GLY A 130 20.00 -0.44 6.05
CA GLY A 130 20.22 -1.82 5.63
C GLY A 130 20.52 -2.00 4.14
N ASP A 131 20.26 -3.22 3.67
CA ASP A 131 20.42 -3.62 2.28
C ASP A 131 19.07 -3.66 1.52
N ILE A 132 19.10 -4.20 0.29
CA ILE A 132 17.89 -4.34 -0.52
C ILE A 132 16.86 -5.28 0.12
N LEU A 133 17.30 -6.31 0.84
CA LEU A 133 16.40 -7.24 1.51
C LEU A 133 15.68 -6.55 2.67
N ASP A 134 16.37 -5.72 3.46
CA ASP A 134 15.75 -4.91 4.51
C ASP A 134 14.62 -4.02 3.94
N LEU A 135 14.88 -3.35 2.81
CA LEU A 135 13.90 -2.52 2.13
C LEU A 135 12.70 -3.34 1.63
N GLN A 136 12.95 -4.45 0.94
CA GLN A 136 11.90 -5.30 0.36
C GLN A 136 11.03 -5.93 1.45
N VAL A 137 11.62 -6.36 2.57
CA VAL A 137 10.86 -6.88 3.72
C VAL A 137 9.98 -5.79 4.33
N ALA A 138 10.46 -4.55 4.44
CA ALA A 138 9.66 -3.44 4.96
C ALA A 138 8.52 -3.01 4.01
N LEU A 139 8.71 -3.15 2.70
CA LEU A 139 7.72 -2.86 1.66
C LEU A 139 6.66 -3.96 1.49
N ALA A 140 7.04 -5.22 1.70
CA ALA A 140 6.21 -6.39 1.37
C ALA A 140 4.80 -6.37 2.00
N PRO A 141 4.58 -5.94 3.25
CA PRO A 141 3.23 -5.86 3.82
C PRO A 141 2.29 -4.96 3.03
N CYS A 142 2.77 -3.82 2.52
CA CYS A 142 1.95 -2.93 1.69
C CYS A 142 1.53 -3.62 0.39
N VAL A 143 2.49 -4.16 -0.36
CA VAL A 143 2.23 -4.70 -1.71
C VAL A 143 1.43 -6.00 -1.64
N VAL A 144 1.88 -6.96 -0.85
CA VAL A 144 1.24 -8.28 -0.76
C VAL A 144 -0.04 -8.21 0.06
N GLY A 145 -0.07 -7.38 1.10
CA GLY A 145 -1.25 -7.16 1.93
C GLY A 145 -2.42 -6.61 1.13
N TYR A 146 -2.22 -5.56 0.33
CA TYR A 146 -3.28 -5.03 -0.52
C TYR A 146 -3.75 -6.04 -1.58
N ALA A 147 -2.85 -6.86 -2.12
CA ALA A 147 -3.23 -7.93 -3.04
C ALA A 147 -4.11 -9.01 -2.34
N GLU A 148 -3.76 -9.41 -1.13
CA GLU A 148 -4.56 -10.33 -0.32
C GLU A 148 -5.91 -9.74 0.08
N ILE A 149 -5.93 -8.51 0.57
CA ILE A 149 -7.15 -7.80 0.96
C ILE A 149 -8.10 -7.72 -0.24
N GLY A 150 -7.61 -7.28 -1.40
CA GLY A 150 -8.41 -7.19 -2.62
C GLY A 150 -8.93 -8.56 -3.08
N ALA A 151 -8.10 -9.61 -2.99
CA ALA A 151 -8.52 -10.97 -3.33
C ALA A 151 -9.60 -11.50 -2.37
N ASN A 152 -9.45 -11.26 -1.07
CA ASN A 152 -10.39 -11.67 -0.04
C ASN A 152 -11.73 -10.96 -0.19
N LEU A 153 -11.72 -9.63 -0.33
CA LEU A 153 -12.95 -8.85 -0.54
C LEU A 153 -13.67 -9.27 -1.81
N LYS A 154 -12.95 -9.54 -2.90
CA LYS A 154 -13.55 -10.03 -4.15
C LYS A 154 -14.18 -11.42 -4.02
N ALA A 155 -13.65 -12.27 -3.15
CA ALA A 155 -14.15 -13.63 -2.94
C ALA A 155 -15.27 -13.71 -1.89
N ASP A 156 -15.37 -12.70 -1.02
CA ASP A 156 -16.39 -12.61 0.02
C ASP A 156 -17.75 -12.22 -0.59
N ALA A 157 -18.76 -13.05 -0.35
CA ALA A 157 -20.12 -12.85 -0.86
C ALA A 157 -20.84 -11.67 -0.19
N ASP A 158 -20.40 -11.27 1.00
CA ASP A 158 -20.95 -10.13 1.73
C ASP A 158 -20.35 -8.79 1.28
N THR A 159 -19.31 -8.81 0.43
CA THR A 159 -18.74 -7.58 -0.15
C THR A 159 -19.72 -6.96 -1.13
N ARG A 160 -20.16 -5.74 -0.80
CA ARG A 160 -21.03 -4.93 -1.64
C ARG A 160 -20.21 -4.26 -2.74
N ILE A 161 -20.39 -4.71 -3.97
CA ILE A 161 -19.76 -4.11 -5.16
C ILE A 161 -20.67 -3.03 -5.79
N GLU A 162 -21.97 -3.30 -5.92
CA GLU A 162 -22.91 -2.37 -6.53
C GLU A 162 -23.45 -1.33 -5.54
N GLY A 163 -23.35 -0.05 -5.92
CA GLY A 163 -23.83 1.07 -5.11
C GLY A 163 -23.13 1.22 -3.77
N ASN A 164 -21.93 0.65 -3.64
CA ASN A 164 -20.98 0.99 -2.60
C ASN A 164 -20.24 2.27 -3.06
N PRO A 165 -20.38 3.40 -2.33
CA PRO A 165 -19.84 4.69 -2.75
C PRO A 165 -18.33 4.67 -2.95
#